data_AF-A0A1A7ZUG0-F1
#
_entry.id   AF-A0A1A7ZUG0-F1
#
_cell.length_a   1.000
_cell.length_b   1.000
_cell.length_c   1.000
_cell.angle_alpha   90.00
_cell.angle_beta   90.00
_cell.angle_gamma   90.00
#
_symmetry.space_group_name_H-M   'P 1'
#
loop_
_entity.id
_entity.type
_entity.pdbx_description
1 polymer ?
#
loop_
_entity_poly.entity_id
_entity_poly.type
_entity_poly.pdbx_seq_one_letter_code
_entity_poly.pdbx_strand_id
1 'polypeptide(L)'
;RNSPDLKGFDNLAYEYDSQRELHSPPKPGCRATFKLLGLTLEHRVVETTASQLNGVLAVILSGPDNLLQVDYDASITSTEEIALQLQTLGCIMEAAVQIKVDGMRCQSCVQSIKGSIGGLSGVLHIQVSLQDSRAVIVYHPVLITQQGLRNKIQDLGFEATLMPEVQSGGGLV
;
A
#
# COMPACT_ATOMS: atom_id res chain seq x y z
N ARG A 1 35.56 -10.34 66.00
CA ARG A 1 34.77 -11.50 65.55
C ARG A 1 33.32 -11.26 65.95
N ASN A 2 32.52 -10.68 65.05
CA ASN A 2 31.09 -10.91 64.88
C ASN A 2 30.58 -9.98 63.78
N SER A 3 30.18 -10.60 62.68
CA SER A 3 29.37 -10.01 61.61
C SER A 3 27.88 -10.18 61.94
N PRO A 4 27.00 -9.37 61.33
CA PRO A 4 25.71 -8.96 61.88
C PRO A 4 24.51 -9.62 61.21
N ASP A 5 23.35 -9.60 61.87
CA ASP A 5 22.05 -9.95 61.30
C ASP A 5 21.26 -8.66 61.00
N LEU A 6 20.94 -8.45 59.73
CA LEU A 6 20.21 -7.30 59.19
C LEU A 6 18.71 -7.42 59.47
N LYS A 7 18.09 -6.34 59.96
CA LYS A 7 16.64 -6.16 59.91
C LYS A 7 16.26 -4.71 59.62
N GLY A 8 15.49 -4.52 58.55
CA GLY A 8 14.54 -3.42 58.34
C GLY A 8 14.96 -2.40 57.29
N PHE A 9 14.39 -2.48 56.08
CA PHE A 9 13.14 -1.83 55.62
C PHE A 9 13.43 -0.41 55.11
N ASP A 10 13.48 -0.27 53.78
CA ASP A 10 12.83 0.83 53.05
C ASP A 10 12.59 0.34 51.62
N ASN A 11 11.43 -0.29 51.44
CA ASN A 11 10.86 -0.60 50.13
C ASN A 11 10.47 0.73 49.47
N LEU A 12 11.36 1.27 48.64
CA LEU A 12 10.95 2.24 47.63
C LEU A 12 10.06 1.51 46.63
N ALA A 13 8.75 1.65 46.82
CA ALA A 13 7.74 1.22 45.86
C ALA A 13 8.04 1.90 44.52
N TYR A 14 8.50 1.11 43.56
CA TYR A 14 8.46 1.49 42.16
C TYR A 14 7.01 1.33 41.73
N GLU A 15 6.25 2.42 41.70
CA GLU A 15 4.93 2.43 41.07
C GLU A 15 5.15 2.32 39.55
N TYR A 16 5.21 1.08 39.08
CA TYR A 16 5.06 0.79 37.66
C TYR A 16 3.57 0.82 37.35
N ASP A 17 3.07 2.02 37.07
CA ASP A 17 1.70 2.26 36.66
C ASP A 17 1.45 1.60 35.29
N SER A 18 0.75 0.48 35.35
CA SER A 18 -0.47 0.21 34.58
C SER A 18 -0.55 0.75 33.15
N GLN A 19 -0.07 -0.03 32.18
CA GLN A 19 -0.94 -0.69 31.19
C GLN A 19 -0.06 -1.55 30.28
N ARG A 20 -0.10 -2.85 30.56
CA ARG A 20 0.26 -3.87 29.58
C ARG A 20 -0.79 -3.81 28.47
N GLU A 21 -0.62 -2.93 27.51
CA GLU A 21 -1.08 -3.23 26.15
C GLU A 21 -0.10 -4.27 25.62
N LEU A 22 -0.32 -5.52 26.05
CA LEU A 22 0.20 -6.70 25.40
C LEU A 22 -0.39 -6.70 23.99
N HIS A 23 0.19 -5.90 23.10
CA HIS A 23 0.17 -6.20 21.69
C HIS A 23 0.87 -7.54 21.58
N SER A 24 0.08 -8.60 21.59
CA SER A 24 0.51 -9.90 21.12
C SER A 24 1.26 -9.63 19.81
N PRO A 25 2.52 -10.08 19.65
CA PRO A 25 3.14 -9.98 18.33
C PRO A 25 2.14 -10.62 17.34
N PRO A 26 1.75 -9.91 16.27
CA PRO A 26 0.75 -10.44 15.36
C PRO A 26 1.21 -11.84 14.92
N LYS A 27 0.28 -12.80 15.03
CA LYS A 27 0.43 -14.16 14.47
C LYS A 27 0.94 -14.04 13.03
N PRO A 28 1.58 -15.08 12.44
CA PRO A 28 2.11 -15.03 11.08
C PRO A 28 0.98 -14.98 10.04
N GLY A 29 0.27 -13.86 10.00
CA GLY A 29 -0.62 -13.44 8.93
C GLY A 29 0.18 -12.69 7.89
N CYS A 30 -0.25 -12.78 6.65
CA CYS A 30 0.28 -11.96 5.58
C CYS A 30 -0.23 -10.53 5.77
N ARG A 31 0.58 -9.55 5.36
CA ARG A 31 0.23 -8.14 5.45
C ARG A 31 0.13 -7.57 4.04
N ALA A 32 -1.02 -6.97 3.74
CA ALA A 32 -1.23 -6.17 2.55
C ALA A 32 -1.34 -4.70 2.92
N THR A 33 -0.96 -3.84 1.99
CA THR A 33 -1.06 -2.39 2.14
C THR A 33 -1.79 -1.84 0.92
N PHE A 34 -2.83 -1.06 1.17
CA PHE A 34 -3.69 -0.49 0.13
C PHE A 34 -3.71 1.02 0.27
N LYS A 35 -3.41 1.73 -0.81
CA LYS A 35 -3.58 3.17 -0.87
C LYS A 35 -5.00 3.46 -1.34
N LEU A 36 -5.77 4.11 -0.46
CA LEU A 36 -7.17 4.44 -0.70
C LEU A 36 -7.28 5.89 -1.18
N LEU A 37 -8.14 6.11 -2.16
CA LEU A 37 -8.32 7.40 -2.79
C LEU A 37 -9.80 7.77 -2.78
N GLY A 38 -10.10 9.04 -2.53
CA GLY A 38 -11.49 9.53 -2.50
C GLY A 38 -12.36 8.79 -1.49
N LEU A 39 -11.92 8.72 -0.23
CA LEU A 39 -12.74 8.25 0.87
C LEU A 39 -14.01 9.12 0.96
N THR A 40 -15.08 8.70 0.30
CA THR A 40 -16.41 9.30 0.43
C THR A 40 -17.04 8.94 1.79
N LEU A 41 -16.49 7.91 2.43
CA LEU A 41 -16.85 7.40 3.74
C LEU A 41 -15.85 7.87 4.80
N GLU A 42 -16.34 8.11 6.01
CA GLU A 42 -15.51 8.40 7.17
C GLU A 42 -14.48 7.27 7.41
N HIS A 43 -13.27 7.64 7.81
CA HIS A 43 -12.15 6.74 8.10
C HIS A 43 -12.54 5.53 8.98
N ARG A 44 -13.40 5.77 9.97
CA ARG A 44 -13.92 4.75 10.91
C ARG A 44 -14.77 3.67 10.22
N VAL A 45 -15.52 4.04 9.19
CA VAL A 45 -16.38 3.11 8.44
C VAL A 45 -15.50 2.15 7.63
N VAL A 46 -14.46 2.67 6.99
CA VAL A 46 -13.53 1.86 6.20
C VAL A 46 -12.80 0.84 7.07
N GLU A 47 -12.23 1.27 8.20
CA GLU A 47 -11.52 0.38 9.11
C GLU A 47 -12.45 -0.71 9.69
N THR A 48 -13.63 -0.30 10.19
CA THR A 48 -14.62 -1.22 10.77
C THR A 48 -15.04 -2.27 9.73
N THR A 49 -15.29 -1.85 8.49
CA THR A 49 -15.77 -2.80 7.47
C THR A 49 -14.67 -3.72 6.98
N ALA A 50 -13.45 -3.20 6.77
CA ALA A 50 -12.31 -4.02 6.39
C ALA A 50 -11.99 -5.09 7.47
N SER A 51 -12.17 -4.76 8.75
CA SER A 51 -11.95 -5.70 9.86
C SER A 51 -12.99 -6.83 9.94
N GLN A 52 -14.15 -6.66 9.30
CA GLN A 52 -15.22 -7.66 9.27
C GLN A 52 -15.07 -8.66 8.11
N LEU A 53 -14.11 -8.45 7.21
CA LEU A 53 -13.89 -9.34 6.09
C LEU A 53 -13.39 -10.70 6.57
N ASN A 54 -13.88 -11.77 5.95
CA ASN A 54 -13.48 -13.13 6.31
C ASN A 54 -11.98 -13.34 6.07
N GLY A 55 -11.28 -13.86 7.07
CA GLY A 55 -9.83 -14.06 7.03
C GLY A 55 -8.98 -12.83 7.36
N VAL A 56 -9.58 -11.66 7.60
CA VAL A 56 -8.84 -10.49 8.10
C VAL A 56 -8.62 -10.61 9.61
N LEU A 57 -7.40 -10.36 10.05
CA LEU A 57 -6.95 -10.48 11.45
C LEU A 57 -6.84 -9.11 12.13
N ALA A 58 -6.35 -8.11 11.41
CA ALA A 58 -6.25 -6.74 11.89
C ALA A 58 -6.23 -5.75 10.73
N VAL A 59 -6.64 -4.52 10.99
CA VAL A 59 -6.64 -3.42 10.04
C VAL A 59 -6.13 -2.16 10.72
N ILE A 60 -5.29 -1.40 10.03
CA ILE A 60 -4.78 -0.11 10.49
C ILE A 60 -4.90 0.87 9.33
N LEU A 61 -5.68 1.94 9.48
CA LEU A 61 -5.75 2.99 8.47
C LEU A 61 -4.94 4.21 8.95
N SER A 62 -3.94 4.60 8.16
CA SER A 62 -3.13 5.80 8.41
C SER A 62 -3.80 7.00 7.73
N GLY A 63 -4.32 7.92 8.54
CA GLY A 63 -5.09 9.09 8.09
C GLY A 63 -4.38 10.08 7.14
N PRO A 64 -3.06 10.39 7.26
CA PRO A 64 -2.43 11.37 6.36
C PRO A 64 -2.16 10.82 4.95
N ASP A 65 -1.94 9.51 4.82
CA ASP A 65 -1.53 8.86 3.57
C ASP A 65 -2.64 8.00 2.94
N ASN A 66 -3.83 7.94 3.59
CA ASN A 66 -4.93 7.03 3.27
C ASN A 66 -4.46 5.59 3.05
N LEU A 67 -3.49 5.16 3.86
CA LEU A 67 -2.83 3.88 3.71
C LEU A 67 -3.47 2.86 4.65
N LEU A 68 -4.21 1.91 4.09
CA LEU A 68 -4.86 0.82 4.81
C LEU A 68 -3.92 -0.38 4.85
N GLN A 69 -3.41 -0.70 6.03
CA GLN A 69 -2.67 -1.93 6.28
C GLN A 69 -3.65 -3.00 6.79
N VAL A 70 -3.65 -4.16 6.14
CA VAL A 70 -4.52 -5.29 6.48
C VAL A 70 -3.65 -6.51 6.76
N ASP A 71 -3.68 -7.00 7.98
CA ASP A 71 -3.12 -8.30 8.35
C ASP A 71 -4.21 -9.35 8.15
N TYR A 72 -3.93 -10.40 7.38
CA TYR A 72 -4.91 -11.42 6.98
C TYR A 72 -4.29 -12.82 6.95
N ASP A 73 -5.13 -13.85 7.04
CA ASP A 73 -4.73 -15.24 6.87
C ASP A 73 -4.77 -15.61 5.38
N ALA A 74 -3.58 -15.79 4.78
CA ALA A 74 -3.43 -16.14 3.37
C ALA A 74 -3.99 -17.54 3.01
N SER A 75 -4.34 -18.35 4.00
CA SER A 75 -5.02 -19.64 3.79
C SER A 75 -6.53 -19.45 3.57
N ILE A 76 -7.09 -18.32 4.00
CA ILE A 76 -8.53 -18.04 4.00
C ILE A 76 -8.88 -16.99 2.95
N THR A 77 -8.06 -15.95 2.82
CA THR A 77 -8.33 -14.81 1.93
C THR A 77 -7.06 -14.33 1.24
N SER A 78 -7.23 -13.68 0.10
CA SER A 78 -6.14 -13.14 -0.72
C SER A 78 -6.25 -11.63 -0.82
N THR A 79 -5.15 -10.96 -1.16
CA THR A 79 -5.12 -9.52 -1.43
C THR A 79 -6.16 -9.10 -2.47
N GLU A 80 -6.42 -9.94 -3.47
CA GLU A 80 -7.43 -9.72 -4.52
C GLU A 80 -8.86 -9.76 -3.96
N GLU A 81 -9.18 -10.74 -3.12
CA GLU A 81 -10.48 -10.85 -2.44
C GLU A 81 -10.72 -9.64 -1.54
N ILE A 82 -9.74 -9.26 -0.72
CA ILE A 82 -9.81 -8.07 0.13
C ILE A 82 -10.06 -6.82 -0.71
N ALA A 83 -9.32 -6.65 -1.82
CA ALA A 83 -9.49 -5.52 -2.73
C ALA A 83 -10.88 -5.45 -3.38
N LEU A 84 -11.44 -6.59 -3.78
CA LEU A 84 -12.79 -6.68 -4.36
C LEU A 84 -13.88 -6.32 -3.35
N GLN A 85 -13.73 -6.77 -2.10
CA GLN A 85 -14.64 -6.42 -1.01
C GLN A 85 -14.58 -4.92 -0.71
N LEU A 86 -13.38 -4.35 -0.61
CA LEU A 86 -13.19 -2.90 -0.43
C LEU A 86 -13.82 -2.11 -1.60
N GLN A 87 -13.70 -2.59 -2.83
CA GLN A 87 -14.31 -1.95 -4.00
C GLN A 87 -15.85 -1.97 -3.93
N THR A 88 -16.45 -3.06 -3.48
CA THR A 88 -17.92 -3.19 -3.33
C THR A 88 -18.48 -2.18 -2.31
N LEU A 89 -17.66 -1.78 -1.36
CA LEU A 89 -17.99 -0.79 -0.33
C LEU A 89 -17.81 0.66 -0.81
N GLY A 90 -17.41 0.87 -2.06
CA GLY A 90 -17.19 2.19 -2.65
C GLY A 90 -15.80 2.77 -2.36
N CYS A 91 -14.87 1.98 -1.84
CA CYS A 91 -13.47 2.40 -1.72
C CYS A 91 -12.79 2.29 -3.08
N ILE A 92 -12.07 3.35 -3.47
CA ILE A 92 -11.25 3.32 -4.69
C ILE A 92 -9.81 3.05 -4.25
N MET A 93 -9.21 2.01 -4.84
CA MET A 93 -7.81 1.68 -4.60
C MET A 93 -6.96 2.22 -5.73
N GLU A 94 -5.84 2.86 -5.38
CA GLU A 94 -4.82 3.25 -6.33
C GLU A 94 -3.53 2.47 -6.07
N ALA A 95 -2.84 2.12 -7.15
CA ALA A 95 -1.48 1.65 -7.13
C ALA A 95 -0.66 2.49 -8.11
N ALA A 96 0.62 2.69 -7.83
CA ALA A 96 1.53 3.39 -8.71
C ALA A 96 2.58 2.41 -9.23
N VAL A 97 2.74 2.32 -10.54
CA VAL A 97 3.81 1.52 -11.14
C VAL A 97 4.73 2.42 -11.94
N GLN A 98 6.03 2.17 -11.81
CA GLN A 98 7.03 2.76 -12.69
C GLN A 98 7.46 1.74 -13.74
N ILE A 99 7.41 2.14 -15.00
CA ILE A 99 7.78 1.31 -16.14
C ILE A 99 8.91 2.02 -16.89
N LYS A 100 10.05 1.33 -17.04
CA LYS A 100 11.10 1.75 -17.96
C LYS A 100 10.60 1.52 -19.38
N VAL A 101 10.72 2.52 -20.24
CA VAL A 101 10.33 2.42 -21.64
C VAL A 101 11.54 2.73 -22.52
N ASP A 102 12.03 1.73 -23.23
CA ASP A 102 13.08 1.88 -24.24
C ASP A 102 12.48 2.11 -25.63
N GLY A 103 13.23 2.77 -26.51
CA GLY A 103 12.77 3.14 -27.85
C GLY A 103 12.01 4.46 -27.95
N MET A 104 11.75 5.17 -26.84
CA MET A 104 11.22 6.54 -26.90
C MET A 104 12.32 7.50 -27.41
N ARG A 105 12.11 8.10 -28.59
CA ARG A 105 13.09 9.03 -29.20
C ARG A 105 12.58 10.45 -29.39
N CYS A 106 11.26 10.65 -29.37
CA CYS A 106 10.65 11.96 -29.61
C CYS A 106 9.42 12.18 -28.72
N GLN A 107 9.01 13.45 -28.60
CA GLN A 107 7.81 13.84 -27.85
C GLN A 107 6.53 13.19 -28.40
N SER A 108 6.47 12.89 -29.70
CA SER A 108 5.33 12.18 -30.28
C SER A 108 5.17 10.76 -29.71
N CYS A 109 6.27 10.04 -29.40
CA CYS A 109 6.21 8.74 -28.72
C CYS A 109 5.62 8.89 -27.31
N VAL A 110 6.04 9.92 -26.58
CA VAL A 110 5.53 10.24 -25.23
C VAL A 110 4.02 10.48 -25.29
N GLN A 111 3.56 11.29 -26.26
CA GLN A 111 2.15 11.61 -26.44
C GLN A 111 1.33 10.36 -26.78
N SER A 112 1.87 9.50 -27.65
CA SER A 112 1.24 8.24 -28.06
C SER A 112 1.04 7.29 -26.88
N ILE A 113 2.07 7.11 -26.05
CA ILE A 113 1.98 6.29 -24.83
C ILE A 113 0.98 6.90 -23.85
N LYS A 114 1.07 8.22 -23.58
CA LYS A 114 0.13 8.91 -22.68
C LYS A 114 -1.32 8.76 -23.14
N GLY A 115 -1.60 8.95 -24.42
CA GLY A 115 -2.95 8.83 -24.97
C GLY A 115 -3.48 7.40 -24.94
N SER A 116 -2.66 6.43 -25.33
CA SER A 116 -3.05 5.02 -25.36
C SER A 116 -3.28 4.45 -23.96
N ILE A 117 -2.36 4.68 -23.03
CA ILE A 117 -2.47 4.17 -21.66
C ILE A 117 -3.48 4.98 -20.85
N GLY A 118 -3.50 6.32 -21.00
CA GLY A 118 -4.46 7.18 -20.30
C GLY A 118 -5.92 6.94 -20.68
N GLY A 119 -6.18 6.33 -21.84
CA GLY A 119 -7.52 5.92 -22.26
C GLY A 119 -7.96 4.54 -21.75
N LEU A 120 -7.11 3.81 -21.02
CA LEU A 120 -7.45 2.48 -20.51
C LEU A 120 -8.36 2.57 -19.29
N SER A 121 -9.38 1.72 -19.24
CA SER A 121 -10.22 1.55 -18.06
C SER A 121 -9.38 1.15 -16.86
N GLY A 122 -9.47 1.95 -15.78
CA GLY A 122 -8.69 1.75 -14.57
C GLY A 122 -7.40 2.55 -14.49
N VAL A 123 -6.99 3.30 -15.53
CA VAL A 123 -5.90 4.27 -15.40
C VAL A 123 -6.43 5.59 -14.84
N LEU A 124 -5.84 6.05 -13.74
CA LEU A 124 -6.22 7.28 -13.05
C LEU A 124 -5.33 8.45 -13.47
N HIS A 125 -4.03 8.20 -13.59
CA HIS A 125 -3.04 9.20 -13.98
C HIS A 125 -1.89 8.54 -14.74
N ILE A 126 -1.34 9.23 -15.73
CA ILE A 126 -0.09 8.81 -16.38
C ILE A 126 0.85 10.00 -16.60
N GLN A 127 2.09 9.83 -16.16
CA GLN A 127 3.21 10.70 -16.44
C GLN A 127 4.28 9.93 -17.19
N VAL A 128 4.78 10.51 -18.29
CA VAL A 128 5.84 9.90 -19.10
C VAL A 128 6.94 10.92 -19.25
N SER A 129 8.17 10.51 -18.94
CA SER A 129 9.39 11.31 -19.04
C SER A 129 10.30 10.73 -20.10
N LEU A 130 10.54 11.50 -21.16
CA LEU A 130 11.51 11.14 -22.20
C LEU A 130 12.94 11.21 -21.65
N GLN A 131 13.22 12.16 -20.76
CA GLN A 131 14.56 12.37 -20.20
C GLN A 131 15.01 11.21 -19.32
N ASP A 132 14.08 10.64 -18.56
CA ASP A 132 14.34 9.53 -17.64
C ASP A 132 13.99 8.17 -18.26
N SER A 133 13.51 8.15 -19.50
CA SER A 133 13.00 6.96 -20.23
C SER A 133 12.04 6.13 -19.38
N ARG A 134 11.12 6.80 -18.69
CA ARG A 134 10.21 6.19 -17.70
C ARG A 134 8.78 6.69 -17.82
N ALA A 135 7.85 5.79 -17.54
CA ALA A 135 6.43 6.08 -17.38
C ALA A 135 6.01 5.74 -15.94
N VAL A 136 5.42 6.70 -15.24
CA VAL A 136 4.78 6.52 -13.94
C VAL A 136 3.28 6.51 -14.17
N ILE A 137 2.62 5.43 -13.77
CA ILE A 137 1.19 5.22 -14.02
C ILE A 137 0.53 4.95 -12.68
N VAL A 138 -0.48 5.76 -12.36
CA VAL A 138 -1.39 5.52 -11.24
C VAL A 138 -2.64 4.87 -11.80
N TYR A 139 -2.98 3.70 -11.27
CA TYR A 139 -4.05 2.86 -11.80
C TYR A 139 -4.80 2.15 -10.69
N HIS A 140 -5.97 1.59 -11.02
CA HIS A 140 -6.78 0.78 -10.14
C HIS A 140 -6.39 -0.69 -10.30
N PRO A 141 -5.72 -1.30 -9.30
CA PRO A 141 -5.15 -2.65 -9.44
C PRO A 141 -6.19 -3.76 -9.64
N VAL A 142 -7.45 -3.52 -9.26
CA VAL A 142 -8.57 -4.44 -9.52
C VAL A 142 -9.05 -4.41 -10.98
N LEU A 143 -8.88 -3.29 -11.70
CA LEU A 143 -9.36 -3.14 -13.08
C LEU A 143 -8.27 -3.46 -14.11
N ILE A 144 -7.03 -3.10 -13.80
CA ILE A 144 -5.88 -3.32 -14.67
C ILE A 144 -4.65 -3.68 -13.84
N THR A 145 -3.83 -4.60 -14.34
CA THR A 145 -2.61 -5.02 -13.66
C THR A 145 -1.39 -4.32 -14.25
N GLN A 146 -0.31 -4.22 -13.47
CA GLN A 146 0.99 -3.74 -13.95
C GLN A 146 1.49 -4.50 -15.19
N GLN A 147 1.24 -5.81 -15.27
CA GLN A 147 1.58 -6.61 -16.46
C GLN A 147 0.73 -6.19 -17.66
N GLY A 148 -0.56 -5.92 -17.46
CA GLY A 148 -1.43 -5.38 -18.51
C GLY A 148 -0.93 -4.05 -19.06
N LEU A 149 -0.54 -3.13 -18.18
CA LEU A 149 0.04 -1.83 -18.57
C LEU A 149 1.33 -2.00 -19.38
N ARG A 150 2.26 -2.85 -18.89
CA ARG A 150 3.50 -3.18 -19.60
C ARG A 150 3.21 -3.73 -20.99
N ASN A 151 2.31 -4.71 -21.09
CA ASN A 151 1.96 -5.33 -22.36
C ASN A 151 1.38 -4.33 -23.35
N LYS A 152 0.60 -3.33 -22.90
CA LYS A 152 0.11 -2.27 -23.78
C LYS A 152 1.20 -1.36 -24.30
N ILE A 153 2.21 -1.05 -23.49
CA ILE A 153 3.37 -0.30 -23.97
C ILE A 153 4.15 -1.13 -25.02
N GLN A 154 4.25 -2.44 -24.83
CA GLN A 154 4.88 -3.34 -25.80
C GLN A 154 4.11 -3.47 -27.11
N ASP A 155 2.78 -3.47 -27.04
CA ASP A 155 1.89 -3.50 -28.21
C ASP A 155 2.06 -2.25 -29.10
N LEU A 156 2.39 -1.11 -28.49
CA LEU A 156 2.75 0.13 -29.20
C LEU A 156 4.14 0.07 -29.88
N GLY A 157 4.88 -1.01 -29.69
CA GLY A 157 6.21 -1.22 -30.28
C GLY A 157 7.39 -0.71 -29.43
N PHE A 158 7.17 -0.44 -28.14
CA PHE A 158 8.21 -0.01 -27.21
C PHE A 158 8.65 -1.15 -26.29
N GLU A 159 9.91 -1.15 -25.85
CA GLU A 159 10.35 -2.14 -24.87
C GLU A 159 10.00 -1.66 -23.46
N ALA A 160 9.17 -2.41 -22.74
CA ALA A 160 8.70 -2.03 -21.40
C ALA A 160 9.21 -2.99 -20.33
N THR A 161 9.78 -2.43 -19.26
CA THR A 161 10.25 -3.18 -18.09
C THR A 161 9.65 -2.60 -16.81
N LEU A 162 9.00 -3.45 -16.01
CA LEU A 162 8.46 -3.06 -14.70
C LEU A 162 9.62 -2.77 -13.74
N MET A 163 9.61 -1.58 -13.14
CA MET A 163 10.53 -1.24 -12.07
C MET A 163 9.90 -1.56 -10.71
N PRO A 164 10.69 -2.04 -9.73
CA PRO A 164 10.20 -2.20 -8.36
C PRO A 164 9.76 -0.85 -7.81
N GLU A 165 8.67 -0.84 -7.03
CA GLU A 165 8.12 0.36 -6.41
C GLU A 165 9.20 1.03 -5.55
N VAL A 166 9.67 2.20 -5.99
CA VAL A 166 10.48 3.07 -5.14
C VAL A 166 9.50 3.75 -4.19
N GLN A 167 9.54 3.34 -2.92
CA GLN A 167 8.90 4.10 -1.85
C GLN A 167 9.42 5.54 -1.94
N SER A 168 8.56 6.47 -2.37
CA SER A 168 8.88 7.88 -2.48
C SER A 168 9.10 8.49 -1.09
N GLY A 169 10.30 8.29 -0.54
CA GLY A 169 10.89 9.22 0.39
C GLY A 169 11.54 10.35 -0.40
N GLY A 170 11.00 11.57 -0.29
CA GLY A 170 11.68 12.79 -0.74
C GLY A 170 10.80 13.71 -1.57
N GLY A 171 10.36 14.80 -0.94
CA GLY A 171 9.66 15.89 -1.58
C GLY A 171 10.50 16.64 -2.63
N LEU A 172 9.79 17.38 -3.47
CA LEU A 172 10.24 18.46 -4.36
C LEU A 172 8.92 19.13 -4.81
N VAL A 173 8.63 20.42 -4.63
CA VAL A 173 9.38 21.62 -4.23
C VAL A 173 8.42 22.58 -3.53
#